data_AF-A0A7W1PN46-F1
#
_entry.id   AF-A0A7W1PN46-F1
#
_cell.length_a   1.000
_cell.length_b   1.000
_cell.length_c   1.000
_cell.angle_alpha   90.00
_cell.angle_beta   90.00
_cell.angle_gamma   90.00
#
_symmetry.space_group_name_H-M   'P 1'
#
loop_
_entity.id
_entity.type
_entity.pdbx_description
1 polymer ?
#
loop_
_entity_poly.entity_id
_entity_poly.type
_entity_poly.pdbx_seq_one_letter_code
_entity_poly.pdbx_strand_id
1 'polypeptide(L)' 'MRVTPAGTKTVAIDSGTLTLASGQVRTAIAVDAAGGGAPFGLLLLEDRN' A
#
# COMPACT_ATOMS: atom_id res chain seq x y z
N MET A 1 -5.84 -1.28 4.98
CA MET A 1 -5.14 0.00 4.80
C MET A 1 -5.62 0.60 3.48
N ARG A 2 -5.73 1.93 3.40
CA ARG A 2 -6.22 2.63 2.20
C ARG A 2 -5.25 3.72 1.78
N VAL A 3 -5.02 3.85 0.47
CA VAL A 3 -4.20 4.92 -0.12
C VAL A 3 -5.04 5.76 -1.05
N THR A 4 -4.97 7.08 -0.87
CA THR A 4 -5.62 8.07 -1.73
C THR A 4 -4.54 8.98 -2.29
N PRO A 5 -4.39 9.08 -3.63
CA PRO A 5 -3.44 10.00 -4.24
C PRO A 5 -3.71 11.45 -3.84
N ALA A 6 -2.65 12.22 -3.67
CA ALA A 6 -2.73 13.63 -3.29
C ALA A 6 -3.62 14.42 -4.27
N GLY A 7 -4.40 15.37 -3.73
CA GLY A 7 -5.33 16.18 -4.53
C GLY A 7 -6.60 15.48 -4.98
N THR A 8 -6.77 14.19 -4.65
CA THR A 8 -7.98 13.42 -4.96
C THR A 8 -8.71 12.97 -3.69
N LYS A 9 -9.94 12.51 -3.84
CA LYS A 9 -10.72 11.85 -2.77
C LYS A 9 -11.01 10.38 -3.07
N THR A 10 -10.52 9.89 -4.20
CA THR A 10 -10.79 8.53 -4.68
C THR A 10 -9.75 7.59 -4.11
N VAL A 11 -10.20 6.60 -3.34
CA VAL A 11 -9.32 5.54 -2.84
C VAL A 11 -8.84 4.73 -4.03
N ALA A 12 -7.53 4.73 -4.26
CA ALA A 12 -6.94 4.05 -5.40
C ALA A 12 -6.42 2.64 -5.03
N ILE A 13 -6.05 2.44 -3.77
CA ILE A 13 -5.67 1.13 -3.21
C ILE A 13 -6.47 0.92 -1.92
N ASP A 14 -7.16 -0.22 -1.83
CA ASP A 14 -7.72 -0.74 -0.58
C ASP A 14 -7.18 -2.16 -0.37
N SER A 15 -6.35 -2.33 0.66
CA SER A 15 -5.80 -3.64 1.02
C SER A 15 -6.76 -4.49 1.86
N GLY A 16 -7.94 -3.96 2.21
CA GLY A 16 -8.80 -4.52 3.24
C GLY A 16 -8.18 -4.47 4.65
N THR A 17 -8.62 -5.35 5.53
CA THR A 17 -8.06 -5.51 6.87
C THR A 17 -6.75 -6.27 6.82
N LEU A 18 -5.70 -5.73 7.42
CA LEU A 18 -4.42 -6.40 7.60
C LEU A 18 -4.34 -6.95 9.02
N THR A 19 -4.14 -8.25 9.17
CA THR A 19 -3.90 -8.89 10.47
C THR A 19 -2.42 -8.82 10.80
N LEU A 20 -2.07 -8.23 11.95
CA LEU A 20 -0.70 -8.12 12.43
C LEU A 20 -0.56 -8.84 13.79
N ALA A 21 0.54 -9.57 13.98
CA ALA A 21 0.91 -10.16 15.26
C ALA A 21 1.66 -9.15 16.15
N SER A 22 1.72 -9.40 17.46
CA SER A 22 2.52 -8.58 18.38
C SER A 22 3.99 -8.57 17.96
N GLY A 23 4.59 -7.39 17.88
CA GLY A 23 5.98 -7.21 17.43
C GLY A 23 6.20 -7.35 15.93
N GLN A 24 5.17 -7.64 15.14
CA GLN A 24 5.30 -7.73 13.68
C GLN A 24 5.39 -6.34 13.04
N VAL A 25 6.41 -6.15 12.22
CA VAL A 25 6.61 -4.94 11.42
C VAL A 25 6.47 -5.28 9.93
N ARG A 26 5.74 -4.44 9.20
CA ARG A 26 5.47 -4.60 7.76
C ARG A 26 5.67 -3.26 7.06
N THR A 27 6.24 -3.30 5.86
CA THR A 27 6.40 -2.12 5.00
C THR A 27 5.43 -2.22 3.83
N ALA A 28 4.59 -1.20 3.64
CA ALA A 28 3.67 -1.11 2.52
C ALA A 28 4.15 -0.07 1.52
N ILE A 29 4.26 -0.45 0.24
CA ILE A 29 4.76 0.42 -0.83
C ILE A 29 3.68 0.48 -1.91
N ALA A 30 3.18 1.69 -2.19
CA ALA A 30 2.37 1.97 -3.37
C ALA A 30 3.31 2.26 -4.54
N VAL A 31 3.09 1.59 -5.68
CA VAL A 31 3.97 1.67 -6.86
C VAL A 31 3.15 2.09 -8.06
N ASP A 32 3.68 3.00 -8.87
CA ASP A 32 3.07 3.37 -10.14
C ASP A 32 3.13 2.23 -11.16
N ALA A 33 2.24 2.28 -12.14
CA ALA A 33 2.36 1.48 -13.36
C ALA A 33 3.64 1.85 -14.13
N ALA A 34 4.08 0.94 -15.01
CA ALA A 34 5.13 1.27 -15.97
C ALA A 34 4.68 2.48 -16.83
N GLY A 35 5.48 3.55 -16.82
CA GLY A 35 5.11 4.82 -17.46
C GLY A 35 4.51 5.87 -16.52
N GLY A 36 4.28 5.55 -15.24
CA GLY A 36 3.82 6.47 -14.21
C GLY A 36 2.32 6.44 -13.97
N GLY A 37 1.91 6.79 -12.75
CA GLY A 37 0.51 6.88 -12.35
C GLY A 37 -0.23 5.53 -12.27
N ALA A 38 -1.56 5.59 -12.41
CA ALA A 38 -2.45 4.45 -12.28
C ALA A 38 -2.37 3.48 -13.49
N PRO A 39 -2.69 2.19 -13.30
CA PRO A 39 -3.11 1.54 -12.05
C PRO A 39 -1.95 1.37 -11.06
N PHE A 40 -2.19 1.69 -9.80
CA PHE A 40 -1.18 1.54 -8.76
C PHE A 40 -1.09 0.08 -8.27
N GLY A 41 0.12 -0.41 -8.07
CA GLY A 41 0.40 -1.66 -7.38
C GLY A 41 0.59 -1.45 -5.88
N LEU A 42 0.40 -2.52 -5.10
CA LEU A 42 0.72 -2.58 -3.68
C LEU A 42 1.72 -3.72 -3.42
N LEU A 43 2.88 -3.39 -2.85
CA LEU A 43 3.82 -4.35 -2.29
C LEU A 43 3.72 -4.31 -0.76
N LEU A 44 3.56 -5.48 -0.13
CA LEU A 44 3.56 -5.62 1.32
C LEU A 44 4.73 -6.53 1.73
N LEU A 45 5.72 -5.95 2.39
CA LEU A 45 6.97 -6.62 2.73
C LEU A 45 7.03 -6.92 4.23
N GLU A 46 7.69 -8.01 4.57
CA GLU A 46 8.13 -8.29 5.93
C GLU A 46 9.35 -7.45 6.26
N ASP A 47 9.30 -6.76 7.38
CA ASP A 47 10.50 -6.19 7.97
C ASP A 47 11.23 -7.33 8.71
N ARG A 48 12.45 -7.63 8.31
CA ARG A 48 13.31 -8.60 8.99
C ARG A 48 14.18 -7.83 9.97
N ASN A 49 13.93 -8.00 11.26
CA ASN A 49 14.86 -7.64 12.33
C ASN A 49 15.91 -8.75 12.50
#